data_AF-F0H6C6-F1
#
_entry.id   AF-F0H6C6-F1
#
_cell.length_a   1.000
_cell.length_b   1.000
_cell.length_c   1.000
_cell.angle_alpha   90.00
_cell.angle_beta   90.00
_cell.angle_gamma   90.00
#
_symmetry.space_group_name_H-M   'P 1'
#
loop_
_entity.id
_entity.type
_entity.pdbx_description
1 polymer ?
#
loop_
_entity_poly.entity_id
_entity_poly.type
_entity_poly.pdbx_seq_one_letter_code
_entity_poly.pdbx_strand_id
1 'polypeptide(L)'
;MSRKIYDSVCECKKNPSSISRIPEKIFQKLKTVNIITTVEEETNYYRKIKMDYFMEVFSHQKLLLTIAPTSDCNFNCPYCFEENKRPIRMSDAVIENIILFINVTNILNIYILHGMGESR
;
A
#
# COMPACT_ATOMS: atom_id res chain seq x y z
N MET A 1 9.73 -20.53 28.98
CA MET A 1 10.81 -20.81 27.99
C MET A 1 10.94 -19.75 26.89
N SER A 2 9.87 -19.08 26.44
CA SER A 2 9.97 -18.14 25.29
C SER A 2 10.63 -16.78 25.58
N ARG A 3 10.52 -16.24 26.80
CA ARG A 3 11.00 -14.88 27.12
C ARG A 3 12.52 -14.73 27.03
N LYS A 4 13.27 -15.74 27.49
CA LYS A 4 14.75 -15.76 27.39
C LYS A 4 15.24 -15.64 25.95
N ILE A 5 14.58 -16.33 25.01
CA ILE A 5 14.95 -16.29 23.58
C ILE A 5 14.65 -14.90 23.02
N TYR A 6 13.49 -14.33 23.34
CA TYR A 6 13.12 -12.97 22.94
C TYR A 6 14.16 -11.95 23.44
N ASP A 7 14.53 -12.02 24.71
CA ASP A 7 15.52 -11.13 25.32
C ASP A 7 16.88 -11.24 24.61
N SER A 8 17.33 -12.46 24.29
CA SER A 8 18.57 -12.68 23.53
C SER A 8 18.52 -12.10 22.10
N VAL A 9 17.40 -12.18 21.41
CA VAL A 9 17.24 -11.56 20.08
C VAL A 9 17.25 -10.03 20.18
N CYS A 10 16.62 -9.47 21.21
CA CYS A 10 16.67 -8.03 21.49
C CYS A 10 18.09 -7.54 21.84
N GLU A 11 18.89 -8.34 22.54
CA GLU A 11 20.31 -8.04 22.78
C GLU A 11 21.12 -8.01 21.48
N CYS A 12 20.84 -8.92 20.55
CA CYS A 12 21.51 -8.96 19.24
C CYS A 12 21.27 -7.67 18.42
N LYS A 13 20.14 -6.97 18.61
CA LYS A 13 19.91 -5.66 17.99
C LYS A 13 20.87 -4.58 18.51
N LYS A 14 21.28 -4.67 19.76
CA LYS A 14 22.21 -3.71 20.40
C LYS A 14 23.67 -4.09 20.16
N ASN A 15 23.97 -5.39 20.13
CA ASN A 15 25.30 -5.92 19.90
C ASN A 15 25.24 -7.15 18.96
N PRO A 16 25.51 -6.97 17.65
CA PRO A 16 25.41 -8.03 16.65
C PRO A 16 26.27 -9.27 16.93
N SER A 17 27.39 -9.12 17.65
CA SER A 17 28.29 -10.23 18.00
C SER A 17 27.65 -11.26 18.95
N SER A 18 26.55 -10.88 19.62
CA SER A 18 25.80 -11.73 20.55
C SER A 18 25.02 -12.86 19.86
N ILE A 19 24.94 -12.83 18.52
CA ILE A 19 24.21 -13.82 17.71
C ILE A 19 24.73 -15.25 17.91
N SER A 20 26.02 -15.38 18.24
CA SER A 20 26.70 -16.63 18.57
C SER A 20 26.13 -17.36 19.80
N ARG A 21 25.39 -16.67 20.67
CA ARG A 21 24.76 -17.24 21.87
C ARG A 21 23.43 -17.94 21.57
N ILE A 22 22.88 -17.76 20.36
CA ILE A 22 21.62 -18.37 19.95
C ILE A 22 21.88 -19.81 19.52
N PRO A 23 21.12 -20.81 20.04
CA PRO A 23 21.25 -22.18 19.58
C PRO A 23 21.02 -22.33 18.08
N GLU A 24 21.86 -23.12 17.41
CA GLU A 24 21.87 -23.27 15.94
C GLU A 24 20.49 -23.63 15.35
N LYS A 25 19.76 -24.54 16.01
CA LYS A 25 18.40 -24.93 15.58
C LYS A 25 17.42 -23.75 15.57
N ILE A 26 17.54 -22.83 16.52
CA ILE A 26 16.71 -21.63 16.61
C ILE A 26 17.19 -20.61 15.59
N PHE A 27 18.51 -20.41 15.48
CA PHE A 27 19.11 -19.51 14.51
C PHE A 27 18.67 -19.84 13.08
N GLN A 28 18.75 -21.11 12.69
CA GLN A 28 18.29 -21.57 11.38
C GLN A 28 16.79 -21.30 11.17
N LYS A 29 15.96 -21.59 12.17
CA LYS A 29 14.52 -21.29 12.09
C LYS A 29 14.26 -19.79 11.90
N LEU A 30 14.99 -18.93 12.61
CA LEU A 30 14.88 -17.47 12.51
C LEU A 30 15.38 -16.94 11.16
N LYS A 31 16.41 -17.57 10.57
CA LYS A 31 16.85 -17.31 9.19
C LYS A 31 15.79 -17.70 8.17
N THR A 32 15.20 -18.89 8.28
CA THR A 32 14.17 -19.37 7.34
C THR A 32 12.96 -18.45 7.26
N VAL A 33 12.57 -17.82 8.38
CA VAL A 33 11.46 -16.86 8.43
C VAL A 33 11.91 -15.41 8.23
N ASN A 34 13.16 -15.17 7.79
CA ASN A 34 13.76 -13.85 7.55
C ASN A 34 13.73 -12.89 8.77
N ILE A 35 13.73 -13.41 10.00
CA ILE A 35 13.87 -12.59 11.21
C ILE A 35 15.34 -12.18 11.42
N ILE A 36 16.26 -13.09 11.12
CA ILE A 36 17.70 -12.81 11.07
C ILE A 36 18.10 -12.89 9.61
N THR A 37 18.59 -11.79 9.08
CA THR A 37 18.97 -11.65 7.67
C THR A 37 20.26 -10.85 7.56
N THR A 38 20.93 -10.96 6.42
CA THR A 38 22.00 -10.04 6.06
C THR A 38 21.44 -8.76 5.46
N VAL A 39 22.25 -7.68 5.49
CA VAL A 39 21.90 -6.40 4.85
C VAL A 39 21.69 -6.57 3.34
N GLU A 40 22.42 -7.49 2.70
CA GLU A 40 22.28 -7.77 1.28
C GLU A 40 20.94 -8.45 0.97
N GLU A 41 20.58 -9.50 1.72
CA GLU A 41 19.29 -10.19 1.59
C GLU A 41 18.11 -9.24 1.84
N GLU A 42 18.21 -8.39 2.87
CA GLU A 42 17.21 -7.35 3.16
C GLU A 42 17.07 -6.36 1.99
N THR A 43 18.20 -5.89 1.45
CA THR A 43 18.20 -4.96 0.32
C THR A 43 17.59 -5.61 -0.92
N ASN A 44 17.91 -6.87 -1.20
CA ASN A 44 17.35 -7.61 -2.34
C ASN A 44 15.84 -7.85 -2.18
N TYR A 45 15.39 -8.17 -0.97
CA TYR A 45 13.97 -8.28 -0.66
C TYR A 45 13.23 -6.95 -0.88
N TYR A 46 13.79 -5.85 -0.38
CA TYR A 46 13.22 -4.51 -0.61
C TYR A 46 13.17 -4.16 -2.11
N ARG A 47 14.26 -4.41 -2.85
CA ARG A 47 14.30 -4.18 -4.31
C ARG A 47 13.24 -5.00 -5.04
N LYS A 48 13.02 -6.25 -4.64
CA LYS A 48 11.98 -7.10 -5.21
C LYS A 48 10.59 -6.50 -5.00
N ILE A 49 10.23 -6.15 -3.77
CA ILE A 49 8.93 -5.52 -3.48
C ILE A 49 8.77 -4.23 -4.29
N LYS A 50 9.82 -3.40 -4.34
CA LYS A 50 9.80 -2.15 -5.09
C LYS A 50 9.61 -2.39 -6.60
N MET A 51 10.25 -3.43 -7.13
CA MET A 51 10.09 -3.84 -8.52
C MET A 51 8.66 -4.32 -8.78
N ASP A 52 8.12 -5.21 -7.96
CA ASP A 52 6.75 -5.73 -8.08
C ASP A 52 5.72 -4.59 -8.04
N TYR A 53 5.91 -3.62 -7.13
CA TYR A 53 5.10 -2.40 -7.07
C TYR A 53 5.16 -1.59 -8.36
N PHE A 54 6.35 -1.33 -8.91
CA PHE A 54 6.46 -0.58 -10.16
C PHE A 54 5.88 -1.34 -11.36
N MET A 55 6.07 -2.65 -11.41
CA MET A 55 5.45 -3.50 -12.44
C MET A 55 3.92 -3.40 -12.39
N GLU A 56 3.34 -3.30 -11.20
CA GLU A 56 1.90 -3.08 -11.04
C GLU A 56 1.47 -1.66 -11.43
N VAL A 57 2.16 -0.62 -10.94
CA VAL A 57 1.82 0.80 -11.21
C VAL A 57 1.92 1.13 -12.71
N PHE A 58 2.92 0.57 -13.40
CA PHE A 58 3.11 0.78 -14.84
C PHE A 58 2.39 -0.27 -15.70
N SER A 59 1.63 -1.19 -15.09
CA SER A 59 0.85 -2.17 -15.83
C SER A 59 -0.31 -1.49 -16.55
N HIS A 60 -0.42 -1.76 -17.84
CA HIS A 60 -1.55 -1.29 -18.66
C HIS A 60 -2.77 -2.24 -18.57
N GLN A 61 -2.71 -3.24 -17.69
CA GLN A 61 -3.76 -4.27 -17.53
C GLN A 61 -4.82 -3.90 -16.48
N LYS A 62 -4.63 -2.83 -15.72
CA LYS A 62 -5.54 -2.37 -14.66
C LYS A 62 -5.93 -0.92 -14.90
N LEU A 63 -7.21 -0.61 -14.67
CA LEU A 63 -7.72 0.76 -14.62
C LEU A 63 -8.08 1.08 -13.17
N LEU A 64 -7.32 1.99 -12.57
CA LEU A 64 -7.67 2.57 -11.28
C LEU A 64 -8.36 3.91 -11.53
N LEU A 65 -9.67 3.97 -11.27
CA LEU A 65 -10.47 5.16 -11.50
C LEU A 65 -11.10 5.63 -10.17
N THR A 66 -10.64 6.78 -9.68
CA THR A 66 -11.27 7.45 -8.54
C THR A 66 -12.32 8.42 -9.07
N ILE A 67 -13.57 8.22 -8.68
CA ILE A 67 -14.69 9.08 -9.09
C ILE A 67 -15.14 9.88 -7.86
N ALA A 68 -15.18 11.20 -8.02
CA ALA A 68 -15.84 12.11 -7.10
C ALA A 68 -17.08 12.67 -7.81
N PRO A 69 -18.27 12.07 -7.62
CA PRO A 69 -19.48 12.51 -8.32
C PRO A 69 -19.88 13.93 -7.93
N THR A 70 -19.38 14.44 -6.81
CA THR A 70 -19.62 15.81 -6.39
C THR A 70 -18.47 16.37 -5.55
N SER A 71 -18.23 17.68 -5.68
CA SER A 71 -17.42 18.49 -4.77
C SER A 71 -18.27 19.29 -3.78
N ASP A 72 -19.59 19.09 -3.77
CA ASP A 72 -20.55 19.71 -2.85
C ASP A 72 -20.52 18.98 -1.50
N CYS A 73 -19.63 19.43 -0.61
CA CYS A 73 -19.41 18.84 0.70
C CYS A 73 -19.93 19.77 1.80
N ASN A 74 -20.71 19.23 2.74
CA ASN A 74 -21.25 19.97 3.88
C ASN A 74 -20.32 20.04 5.10
N PHE A 75 -19.08 19.56 4.98
CA PHE A 75 -18.06 19.59 6.04
C PHE A 75 -17.04 20.70 5.79
N ASN A 76 -16.58 21.35 6.87
CA ASN A 76 -15.54 22.38 6.83
C ASN A 76 -14.23 21.86 7.47
N CYS A 77 -13.72 20.75 6.95
CA CYS A 77 -12.57 20.05 7.52
C CYS A 77 -11.29 20.89 7.35
N PRO A 78 -10.53 21.20 8.42
CA PRO A 78 -9.37 22.10 8.37
C PRO A 78 -8.16 21.58 7.57
N TYR A 79 -8.26 20.36 7.03
CA TYR A 79 -7.26 19.70 6.19
C TYR A 79 -7.80 19.45 4.77
N CYS A 80 -8.97 20.01 4.42
CA CYS A 80 -9.58 19.80 3.13
C CYS A 80 -8.84 20.60 2.06
N PHE A 81 -8.28 19.90 1.08
CA PHE A 81 -7.61 20.52 -0.06
C PHE A 81 -8.61 21.11 -1.09
N GLU A 82 -9.91 21.01 -0.82
CA GLU A 82 -10.99 21.44 -1.72
C GLU A 82 -11.81 22.62 -1.21
N GLU A 83 -11.43 23.23 -0.07
CA GLU A 83 -12.18 24.32 0.61
C GLU A 83 -12.55 25.50 -0.31
N ASN A 84 -11.74 25.78 -1.35
CA ASN A 84 -11.96 26.89 -2.28
C ASN A 84 -12.53 26.47 -3.64
N LYS A 85 -12.95 25.21 -3.81
CA LYS A 85 -13.54 24.74 -5.07
C LYS A 85 -15.03 25.07 -5.11
N ARG A 86 -15.51 25.44 -6.30
CA ARG A 86 -16.95 25.59 -6.52
C ARG A 86 -17.63 24.22 -6.36
N PRO A 87 -18.77 24.14 -5.65
CA PRO A 87 -19.54 22.91 -5.57
C PRO A 87 -20.08 22.57 -6.95
N ILE A 88 -19.72 21.40 -7.46
CA ILE A 88 -20.12 20.88 -8.77
C ILE A 88 -20.63 19.46 -8.56
N ARG A 89 -21.66 19.09 -9.31
CA ARG A 89 -22.16 17.71 -9.41
C ARG A 89 -21.90 17.20 -10.81
N MET A 90 -21.45 15.96 -10.91
CA MET A 90 -21.26 15.24 -12.15
C MET A 90 -22.60 15.12 -12.87
N SER A 91 -22.64 15.43 -14.17
CA SER A 91 -23.84 15.28 -14.97
C SER A 91 -23.99 13.86 -15.50
N ASP A 92 -25.22 13.47 -15.83
CA ASP A 92 -25.50 12.16 -16.43
C ASP A 92 -24.70 11.94 -17.72
N ALA A 93 -24.52 13.00 -18.52
CA ALA A 93 -23.68 12.91 -19.72
C ALA A 93 -22.22 12.55 -19.41
N VAL A 94 -21.66 13.00 -18.29
CA VAL A 94 -20.30 12.61 -17.86
C VAL A 94 -20.29 11.16 -17.39
N ILE A 95 -21.31 10.73 -16.64
CA ILE A 95 -21.46 9.34 -16.18
C ILE A 95 -21.50 8.39 -17.38
N GLU A 96 -22.33 8.67 -18.39
CA GLU A 96 -22.45 7.87 -19.61
C GLU A 96 -21.12 7.80 -20.37
N ASN A 97 -20.40 8.93 -20.49
CA ASN A 97 -19.10 8.94 -21.14
C ASN A 97 -18.04 8.12 -20.39
N ILE A 98 -18.09 8.10 -19.06
CA ILE A 98 -17.20 7.25 -18.24
C ILE A 98 -17.52 5.77 -18.48
N ILE A 99 -18.80 5.40 -18.53
CA ILE A 99 -19.23 4.02 -18.82
C ILE A 99 -18.75 3.59 -20.22
N LEU A 100 -18.93 4.45 -21.22
CA LEU A 100 -18.45 4.19 -22.59
C LEU A 100 -16.92 4.03 -22.63
N PHE A 101 -16.18 4.91 -21.95
CA PHE A 101 -14.73 4.82 -21.83
C PHE A 101 -14.31 3.47 -21.25
N ILE A 102 -14.91 3.05 -20.13
CA ILE A 102 -14.62 1.78 -19.47
C ILE A 102 -14.90 0.59 -20.41
N ASN A 103 -16.03 0.60 -21.12
CA ASN A 103 -16.42 -0.49 -22.02
C ASN A 103 -15.51 -0.64 -23.25
N VAL A 104 -14.95 0.47 -23.74
CA VAL A 104 -14.01 0.46 -24.88
C VAL A 104 -12.62 -0.01 -24.44
N THR A 105 -12.24 0.25 -23.20
CA THR A 105 -10.95 -0.20 -22.68
C THR A 105 -10.99 -1.71 -22.40
N ASN A 106 -10.21 -2.50 -23.16
CA ASN A 106 -10.09 -3.95 -22.97
C ASN A 106 -9.24 -4.30 -21.73
N ILE A 107 -9.65 -3.83 -20.56
CA ILE A 107 -8.93 -3.90 -19.30
C ILE A 107 -9.54 -5.01 -18.43
N LEU A 108 -8.69 -5.83 -17.81
CA LEU A 108 -9.14 -7.01 -17.05
C LEU A 108 -9.70 -6.67 -15.67
N ASN A 109 -9.29 -5.55 -15.05
CA ASN A 109 -9.68 -5.21 -13.67
C ASN A 109 -9.90 -3.70 -13.51
N ILE A 110 -11.04 -3.35 -12.91
CA ILE A 110 -11.45 -1.97 -12.63
C ILE A 110 -11.59 -1.80 -11.12
N TYR A 111 -10.96 -0.78 -10.57
CA TYR A 111 -11.11 -0.39 -9.16
C TYR A 111 -11.73 1.00 -9.10
N ILE A 112 -12.95 1.08 -8.53
CA ILE A 112 -13.66 2.34 -8.33
C ILE A 112 -13.49 2.76 -6.88
N LEU A 113 -12.82 3.89 -6.67
CA LEU A 113 -12.76 4.54 -5.37
C LEU A 113 -13.76 5.70 -5.36
N HIS A 114 -14.70 5.67 -4.44
CA HIS A 114 -15.65 6.75 -4.24
C HIS A 114 -15.04 7.78 -3.28
N GLY A 115 -14.54 8.90 -3.81
CA GLY A 115 -14.06 10.02 -3.02
C GLY A 115 -15.25 10.82 -2.46
N MET A 116 -15.18 11.21 -1.18
CA MET A 116 -16.31 11.82 -0.47
C MET A 116 -16.53 13.30 -0.78
N GLY A 117 -17.80 13.62 -0.99
CA GLY A 117 -18.53 14.79 -0.50
C GLY A 117 -19.97 14.32 -0.27
N GLU A 118 -20.46 14.31 0.97
CA GLU A 118 -21.83 13.88 1.26
C GLU A 118 -22.79 15.01 0.87
N SER A 119 -23.35 14.91 -0.33
CA SER A 119 -24.42 15.80 -0.75
C SER A 119 -25.74 15.27 -0.23
N ARG A 120 -26.49 16.11 0.52
CA ARG A 120 -27.88 15.79 0.87
C ARG A 120 -28.74 15.56 -0.37
#